data_AF-A0A1F3C5X7-F1
#
_entry.id   AF-A0A1F3C5X7-F1
#
_cell.length_a   1.000
_cell.length_b   1.000
_cell.length_c   1.000
_cell.angle_alpha   90.00
_cell.angle_beta   90.00
_cell.angle_gamma   90.00
#
_symmetry.space_group_name_H-M   'P 1'
#
loop_
_entity.id
_entity.type
_entity.pdbx_description
1 polymer ?
#
loop_
_entity_poly.entity_id
_entity_poly.type
_entity_poly.pdbx_seq_one_letter_code
_entity_poly.pdbx_strand_id
1 'polypeptide(L)'
;MKWLLSVHWVFISALWYFGNGILHDIFVLLKHKGKYDQELLYLLLNGHILILSGIIVFVCYLMMLNKIQCGGLISIIIAVCMLIYCAMIFPFLKSLGTIVISIILIIVSIKAMNSFPNIYEIMQKFK
;
A
#
# COMPACT_ATOMS: atom_id res chain seq x y z
N MET A 1 -22.45 -0.40 -9.52
CA MET A 1 -21.15 -0.69 -10.18
C MET A 1 -20.11 0.44 -10.14
N LYS A 2 -20.46 1.74 -10.03
CA LYS A 2 -19.47 2.85 -9.99
C LYS A 2 -18.62 2.94 -8.71
N TRP A 3 -19.08 2.36 -7.59
CA TRP A 3 -18.42 2.47 -6.27
C TRP A 3 -17.35 1.40 -6.00
N LEU A 4 -17.50 0.21 -6.59
CA LEU A 4 -16.59 -0.94 -6.40
C LEU A 4 -15.18 -0.76 -6.99
N LEU A 5 -14.99 0.21 -7.88
CA LEU A 5 -13.71 0.52 -8.53
C LEU A 5 -13.45 2.04 -8.51
N SER A 6 -13.67 2.64 -7.35
CA SER A 6 -13.43 4.05 -7.08
C SER A 6 -12.03 4.26 -6.51
N VAL A 7 -11.45 5.44 -6.72
CA VAL A 7 -10.14 5.86 -6.17
C VAL A 7 -10.12 5.76 -4.63
N HIS A 8 -11.30 5.76 -3.99
CA HIS A 8 -11.48 5.53 -2.56
C HIS A 8 -10.93 4.17 -2.08
N TRP A 9 -10.85 3.16 -2.95
CA TRP A 9 -10.21 1.89 -2.61
C TRP A 9 -8.70 2.06 -2.37
N VAL A 10 -8.04 3.01 -3.04
CA VAL A 10 -6.63 3.35 -2.78
C VAL A 10 -6.48 3.89 -1.36
N PHE A 11 -7.43 4.72 -0.91
CA PHE A 11 -7.46 5.21 0.47
C PHE A 11 -7.71 4.09 1.49
N ILE A 12 -8.65 3.19 1.20
CA ILE A 12 -8.91 2.01 2.05
C ILE A 12 -7.65 1.13 2.14
N SER A 13 -6.95 0.89 1.03
CA SER A 13 -5.68 0.16 1.03
C SER A 13 -4.61 0.84 1.87
N ALA A 14 -4.49 2.17 1.79
CA ALA A 14 -3.55 2.94 2.60
C ALA A 14 -3.82 2.78 4.10
N LEU A 15 -5.08 2.96 4.51
CA LEU A 15 -5.52 2.75 5.89
C LEU A 15 -5.28 1.31 6.36
N TRP A 16 -5.51 0.34 5.48
CA TRP A 16 -5.30 -1.06 5.81
C TRP A 16 -3.83 -1.39 6.06
N TYR A 17 -2.92 -0.93 5.19
CA TYR A 17 -1.47 -1.15 5.38
C TYR A 17 -0.96 -0.44 6.63
N PHE A 18 -1.36 0.81 6.83
CA PHE A 18 -0.96 1.59 8.00
C PHE A 18 -1.49 0.98 9.31
N GLY A 19 -2.78 0.66 9.36
CA GLY A 19 -3.42 0.09 10.53
C GLY A 19 -2.85 -1.29 10.89
N ASN A 20 -2.63 -2.17 9.90
CA ASN A 20 -2.02 -3.47 10.16
C ASN A 20 -0.56 -3.36 10.60
N GLY A 21 0.20 -2.40 10.08
CA GLY A 21 1.57 -2.18 10.53
C GLY A 21 1.64 -1.76 12.00
N ILE A 22 0.77 -0.84 12.43
CA ILE A 22 0.66 -0.44 13.85
C ILE A 22 0.20 -1.60 14.72
N LEU A 23 -0.86 -2.31 14.30
CA LEU A 23 -1.36 -3.48 15.06
C LEU A 23 -0.31 -4.57 15.18
N HIS A 24 0.48 -4.79 14.13
CA HIS A 24 1.59 -5.73 14.13
C HIS A 24 2.65 -5.31 15.17
N ASP A 25 3.12 -4.06 15.13
CA ASP A 25 4.13 -3.57 16.07
C ASP A 25 3.66 -3.64 17.53
N ILE A 26 2.41 -3.25 17.79
CA ILE A 26 1.81 -3.37 19.13
C ILE A 26 1.76 -4.83 19.58
N PHE A 27 1.30 -5.75 18.71
CA PHE A 27 1.19 -7.16 19.07
C PHE A 27 2.56 -7.81 19.31
N VAL A 28 3.56 -7.45 18.51
CA VAL A 28 4.95 -7.87 18.68
C VAL A 28 5.48 -7.39 20.04
N LEU A 29 5.32 -6.10 20.36
CA LEU A 29 5.77 -5.53 21.63
C LEU A 29 5.04 -6.13 22.84
N LEU A 30 3.74 -6.40 22.74
CA LEU A 30 2.96 -7.02 23.82
C LEU A 30 3.34 -8.48 24.06
N LYS A 31 3.68 -9.22 22.99
CA LYS A 31 4.06 -10.63 23.07
C LYS A 31 5.52 -10.81 23.49
N HIS A 32 6.38 -9.83 23.21
CA HIS A 32 7.78 -9.88 23.56
C HIS A 32 8.02 -9.43 25.01
N LYS A 33 8.12 -10.40 25.92
CA LYS A 33 8.52 -10.17 27.33
C LYS A 33 10.00 -10.48 27.60
N GLY A 34 10.79 -10.73 26.56
CA GLY A 34 12.20 -11.13 26.62
C GLY A 34 13.20 -9.98 26.41
N LYS A 35 14.50 -10.32 26.32
CA LYS A 35 15.56 -9.35 25.98
C LYS A 35 15.39 -8.82 24.55
N TYR A 36 15.92 -7.62 24.31
CA TYR A 36 15.98 -7.03 22.97
C TYR A 36 16.97 -7.82 22.12
N ASP A 37 16.45 -8.74 21.31
CA ASP A 37 17.24 -9.57 20.39
C ASP A 37 17.07 -9.08 18.94
N GLN A 38 18.02 -9.41 18.07
CA GLN A 38 17.98 -8.99 16.65
C GLN A 38 16.70 -9.45 15.92
N GLU A 39 16.12 -10.57 16.33
CA GLU A 39 14.87 -11.10 15.79
C GLU A 39 13.68 -10.18 16.07
N LEU A 40 13.63 -9.57 17.27
CA LEU A 40 12.63 -8.56 17.61
C LEU A 40 12.76 -7.33 16.70
N LEU A 41 14.00 -6.90 16.45
CA LEU A 41 14.26 -5.76 15.57
C LEU A 41 13.78 -6.04 14.13
N TYR A 42 13.98 -7.27 13.65
CA TYR A 42 13.50 -7.70 12.33
C TYR A 42 11.97 -7.76 12.28
N LEU A 43 11.31 -8.19 13.36
CA LEU A 43 9.84 -8.15 13.46
C LEU A 43 9.28 -6.73 13.54
N LEU A 44 9.91 -5.80 14.26
CA LEU A 44 9.47 -4.40 14.25
C LEU A 44 9.70 -3.72 12.90
N LEU A 45 10.83 -4.00 12.25
CA LEU A 45 11.12 -3.49 10.91
C LEU A 45 10.03 -3.92 9.91
N ASN A 46 9.51 -5.14 10.07
CA ASN A 46 8.40 -5.65 9.27
C ASN A 46 7.11 -4.79 9.41
N GLY A 47 6.71 -4.43 10.63
CA GLY A 47 5.56 -3.55 10.83
C GLY A 47 5.79 -2.13 10.30
N HIS A 48 7.01 -1.60 10.45
CA HIS A 48 7.39 -0.30 9.90
C HIS A 48 7.34 -0.26 8.36
N ILE A 49 7.74 -1.33 7.67
CA ILE A 49 7.61 -1.43 6.20
C ILE A 49 6.13 -1.35 5.78
N LEU A 50 5.22 -1.97 6.54
CA LEU A 50 3.78 -1.84 6.32
C LEU A 50 3.28 -0.40 6.51
N ILE A 51 3.71 0.25 7.59
CA ILE A 51 3.36 1.64 7.91
C ILE A 51 3.83 2.57 6.79
N LEU A 52 5.09 2.45 6.37
CA LEU A 52 5.68 3.26 5.30
C LEU A 52 4.90 3.05 3.99
N SER A 53 4.61 1.80 3.65
CA SER A 53 3.81 1.47 2.46
C SER A 53 2.41 2.10 2.51
N GLY A 54 1.75 2.10 3.67
CA GLY A 54 0.48 2.79 3.87
C GLY A 54 0.56 4.31 3.64
N ILE A 55 1.60 4.95 4.16
CA ILE A 55 1.83 6.40 3.99
C ILE A 55 2.05 6.73 2.50
N ILE A 56 2.89 5.97 1.80
CA ILE A 56 3.18 6.24 0.39
C ILE A 56 1.92 6.00 -0.47
N VAL A 57 1.13 4.96 -0.20
CA VAL A 57 -0.15 4.73 -0.90
C VAL A 57 -1.16 5.84 -0.60
N PHE A 58 -1.15 6.42 0.60
CA PHE A 58 -1.96 7.60 0.91
C PHE A 58 -1.56 8.83 0.07
N VAL A 59 -0.26 9.06 -0.12
CA VAL A 59 0.22 10.11 -1.03
C VAL A 59 -0.22 9.81 -2.47
N CYS A 60 -0.14 8.55 -2.91
CA CYS A 60 -0.63 8.13 -4.23
C CYS A 60 -2.13 8.40 -4.41
N TYR A 61 -2.94 8.19 -3.36
CA TYR A 61 -4.35 8.53 -3.37
C TYR A 61 -4.57 10.05 -3.61
N LEU A 62 -3.84 10.92 -2.91
CA LEU A 62 -3.91 12.36 -3.12
C LEU A 62 -3.48 12.77 -4.54
N MET A 63 -2.45 12.12 -5.10
CA MET A 63 -2.03 12.35 -6.49
C MET A 63 -3.12 11.94 -7.49
N MET A 64 -3.81 10.82 -7.23
CA MET A 64 -4.89 10.33 -8.09
C MET A 64 -6.16 11.20 -8.00
N LEU A 65 -6.45 11.79 -6.83
CA LEU A 65 -7.51 12.81 -6.72
C LEU A 65 -7.21 14.05 -7.58
N ASN A 66 -5.94 14.44 -7.67
CA ASN A 66 -5.47 15.51 -8.54
C ASN A 66 -5.31 15.11 -10.02
N LYS A 67 -5.80 13.92 -10.41
CA LYS A 67 -5.71 13.34 -11.77
C LYS A 67 -4.27 13.18 -12.29
N ILE A 68 -3.30 13.01 -11.38
CA ILE A 68 -1.89 12.77 -11.74
C ILE A 68 -1.69 11.26 -11.92
N GLN A 69 -1.34 10.84 -13.14
CA GLN A 69 -1.14 9.43 -13.50
C GLN A 69 -0.03 8.74 -12.69
N CYS A 70 1.02 9.47 -12.30
CA CYS A 70 2.13 8.91 -11.51
C CYS A 70 1.66 8.25 -10.21
N GLY A 71 0.59 8.73 -9.58
CA GLY A 71 0.04 8.10 -8.36
C GLY A 71 -0.46 6.67 -8.61
N GLY A 72 -1.00 6.40 -9.81
CA GLY A 72 -1.40 5.05 -10.22
C GLY A 72 -0.21 4.12 -10.43
N LEU A 73 0.86 4.61 -11.06
CA LEU A 73 2.04 3.81 -11.33
C LEU A 73 2.78 3.44 -10.02
N ILE A 74 2.99 4.41 -9.14
CA ILE A 74 3.64 4.21 -7.84
C ILE A 74 2.82 3.25 -6.96
N SER A 75 1.49 3.40 -6.93
CA SER A 75 0.65 2.48 -6.15
C SER A 75 0.69 1.04 -6.67
N ILE A 76 0.81 0.81 -7.98
CA ILE A 76 1.03 -0.53 -8.53
C ILE A 76 2.37 -1.11 -8.08
N ILE A 77 3.45 -0.32 -8.14
CA ILE A 77 4.78 -0.76 -7.67
C ILE A 77 4.70 -1.21 -6.21
N ILE A 78 4.09 -0.39 -5.35
CA ILE A 78 3.94 -0.71 -3.93
C ILE A 78 3.08 -1.95 -3.74
N ALA A 79 1.99 -2.10 -4.49
CA ALA A 79 1.14 -3.29 -4.41
C ALA A 79 1.91 -4.58 -4.77
N VAL A 80 2.76 -4.53 -5.80
CA VAL A 80 3.62 -5.67 -6.17
C VAL A 80 4.66 -5.94 -5.09
N CYS A 81 5.33 -4.92 -4.56
CA CYS A 81 6.26 -5.08 -3.45
C CYS A 81 5.57 -5.70 -2.22
N MET A 82 4.34 -5.30 -1.93
CA MET A 82 3.54 -5.85 -0.82
C MET A 82 3.12 -7.31 -1.06
N LEU A 83 2.87 -7.71 -2.31
CA LEU A 83 2.63 -9.13 -2.65
C LEU A 83 3.88 -9.98 -2.46
N ILE A 84 5.05 -9.49 -2.88
CA ILE A 84 6.34 -10.15 -2.64
C ILE A 84 6.61 -10.26 -1.15
N TYR A 85 6.38 -9.17 -0.41
CA TYR A 85 6.52 -9.13 1.04
C TYR A 85 5.62 -10.15 1.74
N CYS A 86 4.35 -10.25 1.33
CA CYS A 86 3.43 -11.26 1.85
C CYS A 86 3.88 -12.69 1.52
N ALA A 87 4.49 -12.92 0.36
CA ALA A 87 5.06 -14.22 -0.01
C ALA A 87 6.27 -14.60 0.86
N MET A 88 7.10 -13.63 1.26
CA MET A 88 8.25 -13.87 2.14
C MET A 88 7.84 -14.15 3.59
N ILE A 89 6.70 -13.62 4.06
CA ILE A 89 6.22 -13.71 5.45
C ILE A 89 5.19 -14.82 5.68
N PHE A 90 4.91 -15.62 4.65
CA PHE A 90 3.89 -16.65 4.66
C PHE A 90 3.89 -17.65 5.84
N PRO A 91 5.00 -17.96 6.56
CA PRO A 91 4.90 -18.80 7.74
C PRO A 91 4.34 -18.11 9.01
N PHE A 92 4.27 -16.77 9.09
CA PHE A 92 4.00 -16.06 10.35
C PHE A 92 2.61 -15.40 10.47
N LEU A 93 2.03 -14.89 9.39
CA LEU A 93 0.69 -14.29 9.39
C LEU A 93 -0.10 -14.77 8.17
N LYS A 94 -1.31 -15.31 8.37
CA LYS A 94 -2.30 -15.52 7.29
C LYS A 94 -2.78 -14.15 6.76
N SER A 95 -1.92 -13.46 6.03
CA SER A 95 -2.16 -12.13 5.46
C SER A 95 -3.02 -12.21 4.20
N LEU A 96 -4.08 -13.03 4.23
CA LEU A 96 -5.01 -13.16 3.09
C LEU A 96 -5.67 -11.82 2.76
N GLY A 97 -5.91 -10.97 3.78
CA GLY A 97 -6.51 -9.65 3.60
C GLY A 97 -5.63 -8.67 2.83
N THR A 98 -4.32 -8.62 3.10
CA THR A 98 -3.40 -7.72 2.38
C THR A 98 -3.20 -8.16 0.94
N ILE A 99 -3.22 -9.46 0.65
CA ILE A 99 -3.17 -10.00 -0.72
C ILE A 99 -4.39 -9.53 -1.51
N VAL A 100 -5.60 -9.71 -0.97
CA VAL A 100 -6.85 -9.27 -1.62
C VAL A 100 -6.84 -7.77 -1.84
N ILE A 101 -6.44 -6.99 -0.85
CA ILE A 101 -6.37 -5.53 -0.94
C ILE A 101 -5.31 -5.05 -1.93
N SER A 102 -4.18 -5.75 -2.04
CA SER A 102 -3.13 -5.45 -3.04
C SER A 102 -3.64 -5.71 -4.46
N ILE A 103 -4.39 -6.80 -4.67
CA ILE A 103 -5.00 -7.11 -5.98
C ILE A 103 -6.04 -6.04 -6.37
N ILE A 104 -6.91 -5.66 -5.44
CA ILE A 104 -7.91 -4.60 -5.67
C ILE A 104 -7.21 -3.27 -5.99
N LEU A 105 -6.14 -2.94 -5.26
CA LEU A 105 -5.33 -1.74 -5.49
C LEU A 105 -4.77 -1.72 -6.92
N ILE A 106 -4.20 -2.83 -7.41
CA ILE A 106 -3.68 -2.92 -8.79
C ILE A 106 -4.79 -2.66 -9.81
N ILE A 107 -5.95 -3.29 -9.67
CA ILE A 107 -7.07 -3.14 -10.62
C ILE A 107 -7.57 -1.69 -10.64
N VAL A 108 -7.73 -1.07 -9.47
CA VAL A 108 -8.18 0.32 -9.34
C VAL A 108 -7.14 1.28 -9.91
N SER A 109 -5.85 1.04 -9.68
CA SER A 109 -4.78 1.88 -10.20
C SER A 109 -4.63 1.83 -11.72
N ILE A 110 -4.74 0.64 -12.33
CA ILE A 110 -4.76 0.49 -13.80
C ILE A 110 -5.94 1.26 -14.40
N LYS A 111 -7.13 1.11 -13.81
CA LYS A 111 -8.34 1.81 -14.28
C LYS A 111 -8.19 3.33 -14.17
N ALA A 112 -7.61 3.81 -13.07
CA ALA A 112 -7.37 5.22 -12.84
C ALA A 112 -6.36 5.79 -13.85
N MET A 113 -5.26 5.08 -14.12
CA MET A 113 -4.27 5.48 -15.14
C MET A 113 -4.89 5.60 -16.54
N ASN A 114 -5.75 4.65 -16.94
CA ASN A 114 -6.44 4.70 -18.23
C ASN A 114 -7.49 5.83 -18.33
N SER A 115 -7.96 6.37 -17.20
CA SER A 115 -8.97 7.43 -17.16
C SER A 115 -8.36 8.84 -17.06
N PHE A 116 -7.09 8.96 -16.69
CA PHE A 116 -6.41 10.24 -16.53
C PHE A 116 -5.66 10.63 -17.81
N PRO A 117 -5.62 11.92 -18.19
CA PRO A 117 -4.84 12.39 -19.32
C PRO A 117 -3.35 12.16 -19.08
N ASN A 118 -2.62 11.91 -20.16
CA ASN A 118 -1.20 11.61 -20.06
C ASN A 118 -0.42 12.84 -19.57
N ILE A 119 0.53 12.66 -18.65
CA ILE A 119 1.38 13.78 -18.14
C ILE A 119 2.07 14.51 -19.31
N TYR A 120 2.38 13.78 -20.39
CA TYR A 120 2.91 14.35 -21.63
C TYR A 120 1.96 15.35 -22.31
N GLU A 121 0.64 15.13 -22.28
CA GLU A 121 -0.35 16.04 -22.86
C GLU A 121 -0.53 17.30 -22.00
N ILE A 122 -0.42 17.17 -20.67
CA ILE A 122 -0.47 18.32 -19.76
C ILE A 122 0.78 19.18 -19.97
N MET A 123 1.97 18.58 -20.05
CA MET A 123 3.22 19.32 -20.31
C MET A 123 3.23 20.02 -21.67
N GLN A 124 2.62 19.44 -22.70
CA GLN A 124 2.50 20.10 -24.01
C GLN A 124 1.58 21.33 -24.01
N LYS A 125 0.58 21.39 -23.13
CA LYS A 125 -0.32 22.56 -23.02
C LYS A 125 0.33 23.78 -22.35
N PHE A 126 1.44 23.60 -21.65
CA PHE A 126 2.19 24.67 -20.98
C PHE A 126 3.44 25.10 -21.76
N LYS A 127 3.61 24.63 -23.00
CA LYS A 127 4.66 25.06 -23.92
C LYS A 127 4.10 26.05 -24.93
#